data_AF-A0A954THQ6-F1
#
_entry.id   AF-A0A954THQ6-F1
#
_cell.length_a   1.000
_cell.length_b   1.000
_cell.length_c   1.000
_cell.angle_alpha   90.00
_cell.angle_beta   90.00
_cell.angle_gamma   90.00
#
_symmetry.space_group_name_H-M   'P 1'
#
loop_
_entity.id
_entity.type
_entity.pdbx_description
1 polymer ?
#
loop_
_entity_poly.entity_id
_entity_poly.type
_entity_poly.pdbx_seq_one_letter_code
_entity_poly.pdbx_strand_id
1 'polypeptide(L)'
;IGFAQYVGTKNFDEEKIHTFKLLDREGQIEQLAIEIKQAEDARQQAEQERLAKEFPTWHSKSGHQIQAKFIRYAASRVLLETIDQKKIWVNLSDFTDQDAARLRGLIKAARNPESVIVNPDAM
;
A
#
# COMPACT_ATOMS: atom_id res chain seq x y z
N ILE A 1 -12.99 -71.83 -57.62
CA ILE A 1 -12.44 -72.24 -56.30
C ILE A 1 -12.56 -70.99 -55.43
N GLY A 2 -13.31 -70.89 -54.35
CA GLY A 2 -14.01 -71.84 -53.49
C GLY A 2 -14.23 -71.06 -52.17
N PHE A 3 -15.44 -71.11 -51.66
CA PHE A 3 -15.95 -70.34 -50.52
C PHE A 3 -15.35 -70.76 -49.16
N ALA A 4 -15.54 -69.86 -48.18
CA ALA A 4 -15.96 -70.11 -46.78
C ALA A 4 -14.92 -69.85 -45.67
N GLN A 5 -15.22 -69.36 -44.46
CA GLN A 5 -16.40 -68.71 -43.83
C GLN A 5 -16.07 -68.56 -42.31
N TYR A 6 -16.20 -67.34 -41.74
CA TYR A 6 -16.79 -67.01 -40.40
C TYR A 6 -16.00 -67.45 -39.12
N VAL A 7 -16.06 -66.87 -37.90
CA VAL A 7 -16.86 -65.83 -37.19
C VAL A 7 -16.10 -65.39 -35.91
N GLY A 8 -16.44 -64.22 -35.34
CA GLY A 8 -16.55 -64.05 -33.86
C GLY A 8 -15.66 -62.98 -33.24
N THR A 9 -16.02 -61.69 -33.34
CA THR A 9 -16.71 -60.84 -32.33
C THR A 9 -15.88 -60.37 -31.13
N LYS A 10 -15.68 -59.04 -31.04
CA LYS A 10 -15.90 -58.13 -29.87
C LYS A 10 -15.08 -56.85 -30.08
N ASN A 11 -15.76 -55.74 -30.38
CA ASN A 11 -16.00 -54.65 -29.42
C ASN A 11 -14.73 -54.12 -28.77
N PHE A 12 -14.22 -52.96 -29.22
CA PHE A 12 -14.17 -51.78 -28.36
C PHE A 12 -13.80 -50.54 -29.19
N ASP A 13 -14.77 -49.64 -29.24
CA ASP A 13 -14.67 -48.21 -29.45
C ASP A 13 -13.50 -47.56 -28.67
N GLU A 14 -13.22 -46.29 -28.98
CA GLU A 14 -12.27 -45.37 -28.31
C GLU A 14 -10.90 -45.16 -28.97
N GLU A 15 -10.89 -44.82 -30.27
CA GLU A 15 -9.91 -43.83 -30.72
C GLU A 15 -10.40 -42.43 -30.29
N LYS A 16 -10.16 -42.13 -29.01
CA LYS A 16 -10.37 -40.80 -28.42
C LYS A 16 -9.54 -39.78 -29.21
N ILE A 17 -10.22 -39.08 -30.11
CA ILE A 17 -9.89 -37.74 -30.56
C ILE A 17 -9.46 -36.98 -29.29
N HIS A 18 -8.15 -36.72 -29.17
CA HIS A 18 -7.63 -35.80 -28.17
C HIS A 18 -8.06 -34.41 -28.62
N THR A 19 -9.34 -34.12 -28.40
CA THR A 19 -9.86 -32.76 -28.31
C THR A 19 -9.04 -32.11 -27.23
N PHE A 20 -8.01 -31.36 -27.64
CA PHE A 20 -7.37 -30.36 -26.81
C PHE A 20 -8.50 -29.50 -26.29
N LYS A 21 -8.88 -29.79 -25.05
CA LYS A 21 -9.75 -28.99 -24.22
C LYS A 21 -9.03 -27.65 -24.08
N LEU A 22 -9.29 -26.74 -25.02
CA LEU A 22 -9.17 -25.31 -24.80
C LEU A 22 -10.16 -24.98 -23.68
N LEU A 23 -9.81 -25.35 -22.45
CA LEU A 23 -10.46 -24.82 -21.26
C LEU A 23 -10.13 -23.34 -21.24
N ASP A 24 -11.14 -22.53 -21.53
CA ASP A 24 -11.45 -21.32 -20.77
C ASP A 24 -10.21 -20.52 -20.33
N ARG A 25 -9.44 -20.04 -21.30
CA ARG A 25 -8.34 -19.10 -21.04
C ARG A 25 -8.88 -17.74 -20.60
N GLU A 26 -10.10 -17.39 -21.01
CA GLU A 26 -10.72 -16.10 -20.70
C GLU A 26 -11.14 -16.02 -19.23
N GLY A 27 -11.83 -17.03 -18.67
CA GLY A 27 -12.21 -17.04 -17.25
C GLY A 27 -11.03 -17.13 -16.28
N GLN A 28 -9.93 -17.79 -16.68
CA GLN A 28 -8.69 -17.85 -15.88
C GLN A 28 -7.95 -16.50 -15.84
N ILE A 29 -7.97 -15.74 -16.93
CA ILE A 29 -7.38 -14.39 -16.96
C ILE A 29 -8.20 -13.43 -16.09
N GLU A 30 -9.54 -13.53 -16.10
CA GLU A 30 -10.40 -12.73 -15.24
C GLU A 30 -10.19 -13.01 -13.74
N GLN A 31 -10.05 -14.28 -13.35
CA GLN A 31 -9.73 -14.65 -11.96
C GLN A 31 -8.36 -14.11 -11.52
N LEU A 32 -7.32 -14.27 -12.35
CA LEU A 32 -5.99 -13.72 -12.06
C LEU A 32 -6.03 -12.18 -11.93
N ALA A 33 -6.81 -11.48 -12.75
CA ALA A 33 -6.95 -10.04 -12.67
C ALA A 33 -7.64 -9.57 -11.38
N ILE A 34 -8.67 -10.31 -10.92
CA ILE A 34 -9.34 -10.04 -9.63
C ILE A 34 -8.37 -10.26 -8.46
N GLU A 35 -7.58 -11.34 -8.50
CA GLU A 35 -6.63 -11.69 -7.46
C GLU A 35 -5.47 -10.67 -7.37
N ILE A 36 -4.94 -10.25 -8.53
CA ILE A 36 -3.94 -9.16 -8.60
C ILE A 36 -4.53 -7.87 -8.04
N LYS A 37 -5.74 -7.49 -8.44
CA LYS A 37 -6.39 -6.26 -7.96
C LYS A 37 -6.63 -6.27 -6.45
N GLN A 38 -7.04 -7.40 -5.88
CA GLN A 38 -7.20 -7.55 -4.43
C GLN A 38 -5.86 -7.50 -3.68
N ALA A 39 -4.82 -8.11 -4.21
CA ALA A 39 -3.48 -8.03 -3.65
C ALA A 39 -2.90 -6.60 -3.72
N GLU A 40 -3.20 -5.88 -4.80
CA GLU A 40 -2.81 -4.48 -4.98
C GLU A 40 -3.54 -3.57 -4.00
N ASP A 41 -4.85 -3.77 -3.80
CA ASP A 41 -5.65 -3.02 -2.82
C ASP A 41 -5.14 -3.25 -1.39
N ALA A 42 -4.85 -4.50 -1.02
CA ALA A 42 -4.26 -4.84 0.28
C ALA A 42 -2.86 -4.22 0.48
N ARG A 43 -2.03 -4.20 -0.57
CA ARG A 43 -0.73 -3.51 -0.54
C ARG A 43 -0.88 -2.00 -0.43
N GLN A 44 -1.81 -1.40 -1.16
CA GLN A 44 -2.09 0.03 -1.11
C GLN A 44 -2.62 0.46 0.26
N GLN A 45 -3.45 -0.34 0.91
CA GLN A 45 -3.92 -0.06 2.27
C GLN A 45 -2.78 -0.14 3.30
N ALA A 46 -1.94 -1.19 3.21
CA ALA A 46 -0.77 -1.32 4.08
C ALA A 46 0.25 -0.18 3.86
N GLU A 47 0.46 0.23 2.61
CA GLU A 47 1.33 1.35 2.24
C GLU A 47 0.76 2.67 2.76
N GLN A 48 -0.54 2.92 2.57
CA GLN A 48 -1.21 4.12 3.10
C GLN A 48 -1.13 4.18 4.62
N GLU A 49 -1.31 3.07 5.34
CA GLU A 49 -1.22 3.07 6.79
C GLU A 49 0.21 3.39 7.27
N ARG A 50 1.22 2.85 6.58
CA ARG A 50 2.64 3.15 6.87
C ARG A 50 2.96 4.61 6.56
N LEU A 51 2.56 5.11 5.39
CA LEU A 51 2.77 6.50 4.99
C LEU A 51 2.01 7.46 5.90
N ALA A 52 0.80 7.14 6.34
CA ALA A 52 0.04 7.99 7.27
C ALA A 52 0.67 8.07 8.66
N LYS A 53 1.35 7.00 9.10
CA LYS A 53 2.12 6.98 10.35
C LYS A 53 3.39 7.84 10.26
N GLU A 54 4.09 7.79 9.13
CA GLU A 54 5.36 8.51 8.94
C GLU A 54 5.19 9.97 8.48
N PHE A 55 4.19 10.23 7.62
CA PHE A 55 3.92 11.52 6.98
C PHE A 55 2.52 12.00 7.33
N PRO A 56 2.33 12.61 8.52
CA PRO A 56 1.04 13.16 8.90
C PRO A 56 0.58 14.24 7.91
N THR A 57 -0.74 14.31 7.71
CA THR A 57 -1.37 15.40 6.95
C THR A 57 -1.45 16.66 7.82
N TRP A 58 -0.95 17.76 7.29
CA TRP A 58 -1.04 19.10 7.86
C TRP A 58 -1.97 19.97 7.01
N HIS A 59 -2.75 20.83 7.65
CA HIS A 59 -3.74 21.68 7.04
C HIS A 59 -3.30 23.14 7.13
N SER A 60 -3.26 23.81 5.98
CA SER A 60 -3.04 25.24 5.90
C SER A 60 -4.34 26.01 6.12
N LYS A 61 -4.24 27.23 6.63
CA LYS A 61 -5.36 28.18 6.74
C LYS A 61 -5.97 28.54 5.38
N SER A 62 -5.24 28.37 4.28
CA SER A 62 -5.75 28.56 2.91
C SER A 62 -6.62 27.40 2.41
N GLY A 63 -6.80 26.33 3.20
CA GLY A 63 -7.53 25.12 2.80
C GLY A 63 -6.65 24.09 2.08
N HIS A 64 -5.36 24.34 1.92
CA HIS A 64 -4.43 23.38 1.33
C HIS A 64 -4.02 22.32 2.35
N GLN A 65 -3.81 21.09 1.90
CA GLN A 65 -3.34 19.98 2.72
C GLN A 65 -1.96 19.53 2.25
N ILE A 66 -1.11 19.13 3.19
CA ILE A 66 0.22 18.62 2.89
C ILE A 66 0.58 17.44 3.76
N GLN A 67 0.94 16.32 3.12
CA GLN A 67 1.48 15.14 3.80
C GLN A 67 2.99 15.27 3.90
N ALA A 68 3.47 15.47 5.13
CA ALA A 68 4.89 15.67 5.36
C ALA A 68 5.29 15.29 6.78
N LYS A 69 6.56 14.94 6.97
CA LYS A 69 7.13 14.76 8.32
C LYS A 69 7.85 16.02 8.77
N PHE A 70 7.75 16.32 10.05
CA PHE A 70 8.48 17.42 10.67
C PHE A 70 9.97 17.06 10.79
N ILE A 71 10.85 17.92 10.27
CA ILE A 71 12.31 17.73 10.35
C ILE A 71 12.92 18.63 11.43
N ARG A 72 12.68 19.95 11.34
CA ARG A 72 13.23 20.92 12.29
C ARG A 72 12.48 22.24 12.25
N TYR A 73 12.76 23.10 13.22
CA TYR A 73 12.27 24.47 13.27
C TYR A 73 13.42 25.45 13.37
N ALA A 74 13.41 26.49 12.53
CA ALA A 74 14.41 27.55 12.54
C ALA A 74 13.80 28.85 12.00
N ALA A 75 14.22 30.00 12.54
CA ALA A 75 13.82 31.32 12.05
C ALA A 75 12.30 31.47 11.84
N SER A 76 11.50 31.00 12.80
CA SER A 76 10.03 31.04 12.76
C SER A 76 9.35 30.19 11.66
N ARG A 77 10.11 29.29 11.02
CA ARG A 77 9.63 28.37 9.99
C ARG A 77 9.88 26.92 10.39
N VAL A 78 8.99 26.05 9.94
CA VAL A 78 9.14 24.60 10.05
C VAL A 78 9.68 24.06 8.73
N LEU A 79 10.69 23.20 8.81
CA LEU A 79 11.15 22.39 7.70
C LEU A 79 10.37 21.10 7.71
N LEU A 80 9.61 20.86 6.65
CA LEU A 80 8.85 19.65 6.43
C LEU A 80 9.45 18.88 5.25
N GLU A 81 9.43 17.54 5.33
CA GLU A 81 9.79 16.66 4.22
C GLU A 81 8.54 15.93 3.73
N THR A 82 8.16 16.14 2.47
CA THR A 82 6.99 15.50 1.85
C THR A 82 7.24 14.03 1.53
N ILE A 83 6.17 13.31 1.16
CA ILE A 83 6.25 11.92 0.69
C ILE A 83 7.23 11.75 -0.49
N ASP A 84 7.31 12.75 -1.37
CA ASP A 84 8.26 12.81 -2.50
C ASP A 84 9.71 13.15 -2.09
N GLN A 85 10.02 13.10 -0.79
CA GLN A 85 11.32 13.47 -0.21
C GLN A 85 11.72 14.94 -0.47
N LYS A 86 10.76 15.80 -0.81
CA LYS A 86 11.01 17.23 -1.02
C LYS A 86 10.98 17.95 0.32
N LYS A 87 12.01 18.77 0.56
CA LYS A 87 12.12 19.59 1.77
C LYS A 87 11.58 20.99 1.50
N ILE A 88 10.61 21.40 2.30
CA ILE A 88 9.94 22.71 2.17
C ILE A 88 9.96 23.46 3.49
N TRP A 89 10.15 24.78 3.40
CA TRP A 89 10.02 25.67 4.53
C TRP A 89 8.65 26.31 4.52
N VAL A 90 7.91 26.16 5.61
CA VAL A 90 6.56 26.72 5.75
C VAL A 90 6.50 27.53 7.04
N ASN A 91 5.81 28.68 7.05
CA ASN A 91 5.65 29.40 8.31
C ASN A 91 4.66 28.65 9.19
N LEU A 92 4.95 28.60 10.49
CA LEU A 92 4.06 27.97 11.45
C LEU A 92 2.66 28.61 11.45
N SER A 93 2.60 29.91 11.16
CA SER A 93 1.35 30.69 11.07
C SER A 93 0.46 30.32 9.88
N ASP A 94 1.02 29.65 8.86
CA ASP A 94 0.27 29.23 7.67
C ASP A 94 -0.59 27.99 7.94
N PHE A 95 -0.37 27.28 9.05
CA PHE A 95 -1.15 26.11 9.47
C PHE A 95 -2.37 26.49 10.29
N THR A 96 -3.40 25.64 10.26
CA THR A 96 -4.55 25.75 11.17
C THR A 96 -4.09 25.78 12.63
N ASP A 97 -4.88 26.39 13.51
CA ASP A 97 -4.46 26.55 14.91
C ASP A 97 -4.25 25.18 15.62
N GLN A 98 -5.00 24.16 15.20
CA GLN A 98 -4.82 22.77 15.66
C GLN A 98 -3.45 22.21 15.23
N ASP A 99 -3.11 22.31 13.95
CA ASP A 99 -1.85 21.77 13.43
C ASP A 99 -0.64 22.60 13.89
N ALA A 100 -0.81 23.90 14.03
CA ALA A 100 0.18 24.79 14.62
C ALA A 100 0.47 24.39 16.08
N ALA A 101 -0.56 24.04 16.87
CA ALA A 101 -0.36 23.54 18.23
C ALA A 101 0.40 22.21 18.26
N ARG A 102 0.07 21.29 17.35
CA ARG A 102 0.77 20.01 17.21
C ARG A 102 2.24 20.20 16.83
N LEU A 103 2.53 21.07 15.84
CA LEU A 103 3.90 21.42 15.45
C LEU A 103 4.66 22.08 16.61
N ARG A 104 4.04 22.95 17.41
CA ARG A 104 4.68 23.51 18.63
C ARG A 104 5.07 22.43 19.64
N GLY A 105 4.23 21.40 19.80
CA GLY A 105 4.56 20.23 20.61
C GLY A 105 5.81 19.51 20.12
N LEU A 106 5.90 19.26 18.81
CA LEU A 106 7.08 18.65 18.18
C LEU A 106 8.34 19.52 18.30
N ILE A 107 8.20 20.84 18.14
CA ILE A 107 9.30 21.79 18.33
C ILE A 107 9.82 21.76 19.77
N LYS A 108 8.92 21.70 20.76
CA LYS A 108 9.28 21.59 22.17
C LYS A 108 10.01 20.28 22.45
N ALA A 109 9.52 19.16 21.91
CA ALA A 109 10.16 17.85 22.06
C ALA A 109 11.56 17.81 21.39
N ALA A 110 11.69 18.35 20.18
CA ALA A 110 12.96 18.39 19.45
C ALA A 110 14.00 19.31 20.12
N ARG A 111 13.55 20.34 20.86
CA ARG A 111 14.44 21.24 21.61
C ARG A 111 14.92 20.66 22.94
N ASN A 112 14.19 19.70 23.51
CA ASN A 112 14.50 19.13 24.82
C ASN A 112 14.53 17.59 24.75
N PRO A 113 15.59 16.99 24.18
CA PRO A 113 15.68 15.53 24.06
C PRO A 113 15.79 14.81 25.42
N GLU A 114 16.10 15.51 26.51
CA GLU A 114 16.33 14.94 27.85
C GLU A 114 15.07 14.77 28.72
N SER A 115 13.86 15.16 28.25
CA SER A 115 12.63 15.00 29.05
C SER A 115 11.85 13.70 28.78
N VAL A 116 12.39 12.77 27.98
CA VAL A 116 11.80 11.45 27.70
C VAL A 116 12.69 10.33 28.24
N ILE A 117 13.30 10.55 29.41
CA ILE A 117 13.86 9.48 30.24
C ILE A 117 13.25 9.67 31.62
N VAL A 118 12.03 9.15 31.80
CA VAL A 118 11.57 8.79 33.13
C VAL A 118 12.51 7.70 33.61
N ASN A 119 13.43 8.05 34.52
CA ASN A 119 14.14 7.07 35.33
C ASN A 119 13.10 6.22 36.07
N PRO A 120 13.02 4.90 35.86
CA PRO A 120 12.21 4.03 36.72
C PRO A 120 12.90 3.67 38.03
N ASP A 121 14.04 4.27 38.39
CA ASP A 121 14.84 3.88 39.55
C ASP A 121 15.03 5.04 40.52
N ALA A 122 14.06 5.20 41.41
CA ALA A 122 14.23 5.83 42.71
C ALA A 122 13.71 4.83 43.75
N MET A 123 14.54 3.81 44.03
CA MET A 123 14.48 3.05 45.27
C MET A 123 15.30 3.75 46.35
#